data_AF-A0A4Q3GE21-F1
#
_entry.id   AF-A0A4Q3GE21-F1
#
_cell.length_a   1.000
_cell.length_b   1.000
_cell.length_c   1.000
_cell.angle_alpha   90.00
_cell.angle_beta   90.00
_cell.angle_gamma   90.00
#
_symmetry.space_group_name_H-M   'P 1'
#
loop_
_entity.id
_entity.type
_entity.pdbx_description
1 polymer ?
#
loop_
_entity_poly.entity_id
_entity_poly.type
_entity_poly.pdbx_seq_one_letter_code
_entity_poly.pdbx_strand_id
1 'polypeptide(L)'
;MTDVFMTDPVTGRCALFEEPTGTGDPKDPNSARNAPLNNPSTNLQYLYFHSDYDPMEVVIGPTTVSVTHGTIPAGSPSGGVVGLNNGRVYGGYATSHVLLTHSLGYVPDFFILQGLNTVHPGYPIQFDSADGRSRNVTAYATASQIILYEYGIQTSNALAGLSLNYTLLVLKRPPAPSGDILMDFDPATGIVKMGRDKFSSDRRYLQIVAGGSPFSLPLDRTVDLANGAPRSVSPDGTIRDVVPATFRVAYGFGGPNFGPNGNYNGSFTGAPTIQVQAP
;
A
#
# COMPACT_ATOMS: atom_id res chain seq x y z
N MET A 1 23.39 18.11 19.50
CA MET A 1 22.43 18.61 18.51
C MET A 1 21.18 19.01 19.27
N THR A 2 20.48 20.04 18.82
CA THR A 2 19.38 20.66 19.57
C THR A 2 18.10 20.45 18.80
N ASP A 3 17.10 19.86 19.46
CA ASP A 3 15.75 19.75 18.91
C ASP A 3 15.05 21.11 19.03
N VAL A 4 14.47 21.56 17.93
CA VAL A 4 13.82 22.86 17.80
C VAL A 4 12.38 22.65 17.37
N PHE A 5 11.47 23.24 18.13
CA PHE A 5 10.11 23.49 17.66
C PHE A 5 10.02 24.94 17.18
N MET A 6 9.70 25.13 15.90
CA MET A 6 9.61 26.46 15.30
C MET A 6 8.31 26.67 14.55
N THR A 7 7.88 27.93 14.52
CA THR A 7 6.73 28.40 13.75
C THR A 7 7.15 29.54 12.85
N ASP A 8 6.63 29.56 11.63
CA ASP A 8 6.76 30.69 10.72
C ASP A 8 5.44 31.48 10.75
N PRO A 9 5.41 32.70 11.31
CA PRO A 9 4.18 33.49 11.38
C PRO A 9 3.68 33.97 10.02
N VAL A 10 4.54 34.01 8.99
CA VAL A 10 4.18 34.46 7.64
C VAL A 10 3.46 33.35 6.89
N THR A 11 4.01 32.13 6.92
CA THR A 11 3.43 30.98 6.20
C THR A 11 2.43 30.20 7.06
N GLY A 12 2.48 30.36 8.39
CA GLY A 12 1.69 29.59 9.34
C GLY A 12 2.19 28.15 9.53
N ARG A 13 3.39 27.82 9.01
CA ARG A 13 4.00 26.50 9.17
C ARG A 13 4.52 26.29 10.57
N CYS A 14 4.52 25.05 11.02
CA CYS A 14 5.26 24.64 12.20
C CYS A 14 5.95 23.30 12.01
N ALA A 15 7.09 23.14 12.66
CA ALA A 15 7.91 21.95 12.54
C ALA A 15 8.64 21.65 13.85
N LEU A 16 8.84 20.35 14.11
CA LEU A 16 9.77 19.84 15.13
C LEU A 16 10.91 19.18 14.38
N PHE A 17 12.15 19.64 14.62
CA PHE A 17 13.30 19.17 13.87
C PHE A 17 14.61 19.32 14.62
N GLU A 18 15.62 18.57 14.19
CA GLU A 18 17.01 18.76 14.58
C GLU A 18 17.65 19.85 13.70
N GLU A 19 18.40 20.79 14.29
CA GLU A 19 19.04 21.83 13.48
C GLU A 19 20.11 21.22 12.53
N PRO A 20 20.00 21.40 11.19
CA PRO A 20 20.96 20.87 10.23
C PRO A 20 22.34 21.53 10.36
N THR A 21 22.39 22.78 10.83
CA THR A 21 23.62 23.55 11.02
C THR A 21 23.46 24.47 12.24
N GLY A 22 24.57 24.89 12.84
CA GLY A 22 24.57 25.89 13.91
C GLY A 22 24.61 27.35 13.44
N THR A 23 24.44 27.62 12.14
CA THR A 23 24.66 28.95 11.54
C THR A 23 23.35 29.72 11.35
N GLY A 24 23.37 31.01 11.72
CA GLY A 24 22.22 31.92 11.60
C GLY A 24 21.49 32.18 12.91
N ASP A 25 20.51 33.09 12.87
CA ASP A 25 19.68 33.44 14.02
C ASP A 25 18.69 32.31 14.34
N PRO A 26 18.71 31.72 15.55
CA PRO A 26 17.76 30.67 15.95
C PRO A 26 16.30 31.15 15.96
N LYS A 27 16.05 32.46 16.01
CA LYS A 27 14.69 33.04 16.02
C LYS A 27 14.18 33.43 14.64
N ASP A 28 15.03 33.44 13.61
CA ASP A 28 14.63 33.77 12.24
C ASP A 28 14.16 32.50 11.50
N PRO A 29 12.87 32.38 11.12
CA PRO A 29 12.34 31.22 10.40
C PRO A 29 13.02 30.95 9.05
N ASN A 30 13.71 31.95 8.49
CA ASN A 30 14.38 31.85 7.19
C ASN A 30 15.89 31.61 7.30
N SER A 31 16.43 31.48 8.51
CA SER A 31 17.85 31.22 8.70
C SER A 31 18.23 29.79 8.28
N ALA A 32 19.49 29.58 7.91
CA ALA A 32 19.97 28.29 7.41
C ALA A 32 19.77 27.13 8.41
N ARG A 33 19.89 27.40 9.71
CA ARG A 33 19.60 26.43 10.78
C ARG A 33 18.11 26.07 10.92
N ASN A 34 17.21 26.88 10.37
CA ASN A 34 15.77 26.66 10.40
C ASN A 34 15.22 26.19 9.04
N ALA A 35 16.11 25.84 8.10
CA ALA A 35 15.74 25.35 6.78
C ALA A 35 14.69 24.22 6.76
N PRO A 36 14.62 23.27 7.72
CA PRO A 36 13.59 22.25 7.74
C PRO A 36 12.16 22.79 7.84
N LEU A 37 11.95 23.98 8.40
CA LEU A 37 10.63 24.62 8.53
C LEU A 37 10.07 25.10 7.18
N ASN A 38 10.92 25.60 6.28
CA ASN A 38 10.46 26.21 5.04
C ASN A 38 10.86 25.43 3.77
N ASN A 39 11.80 24.50 3.90
CA ASN A 39 12.23 23.57 2.87
C ASN A 39 12.18 22.12 3.39
N PRO A 40 11.01 21.62 3.83
CA PRO A 40 10.93 20.33 4.51
C PRO A 40 11.37 19.15 3.63
N SER A 41 11.00 19.15 2.34
CA SER A 41 11.28 18.03 1.43
C SER A 41 12.76 17.78 1.18
N THR A 42 13.62 18.81 1.32
CA THR A 42 15.08 18.66 1.17
C THR A 42 15.80 18.43 2.50
N ASN A 43 15.06 18.43 3.61
CA ASN A 43 15.56 18.33 4.97
C ASN A 43 14.83 17.24 5.78
N LEU A 44 14.24 16.24 5.11
CA LEU A 44 13.44 15.18 5.72
C LEU A 44 14.20 14.44 6.83
N GLN A 45 15.52 14.27 6.67
CA GLN A 45 16.37 13.59 7.65
C GLN A 45 16.45 14.29 9.01
N TYR A 46 16.09 15.57 9.07
CA TYR A 46 16.10 16.36 10.29
C TYR A 46 14.70 16.54 10.89
N LEU A 47 13.65 16.16 10.16
CA LEU A 47 12.26 16.41 10.57
C LEU A 47 11.73 15.28 11.47
N TYR A 48 11.18 15.67 12.60
CA TYR A 48 10.31 14.81 13.43
C TYR A 48 8.83 15.06 13.15
N PHE A 49 8.48 16.31 12.85
CA PHE A 49 7.12 16.72 12.50
C PHE A 49 7.15 17.94 11.58
N HIS A 50 6.20 18.02 10.64
CA HIS A 50 5.98 19.22 9.84
C HIS A 50 4.49 19.38 9.52
N SER A 51 3.96 20.60 9.67
CA SER A 51 2.55 20.91 9.48
C SER A 51 2.03 20.64 8.07
N ASP A 52 2.91 20.60 7.06
CA ASP A 52 2.53 20.35 5.66
C ASP A 52 2.36 18.86 5.35
N TYR A 53 2.80 17.95 6.22
CA TYR A 53 2.69 16.51 6.01
C TYR A 53 1.54 15.87 6.79
N ASP A 54 1.10 14.71 6.30
CA ASP A 54 0.08 13.87 6.93
C ASP A 54 0.74 13.01 8.03
N PRO A 55 0.29 13.07 9.29
CA PRO A 55 0.81 12.20 10.34
C PRO A 55 0.36 10.74 10.21
N MET A 56 -0.46 10.38 9.22
CA MET A 56 -0.94 9.04 8.93
C MET A 56 -1.70 8.43 10.13
N GLU A 57 -2.72 9.15 10.60
CA GLU A 57 -3.58 8.72 11.72
C GLU A 57 -4.37 7.45 11.32
N VAL A 58 -4.33 6.42 12.17
CA VAL A 58 -5.06 5.17 11.99
C VAL A 58 -6.44 5.26 12.64
N VAL A 59 -7.49 5.28 11.82
CA VAL A 59 -8.88 5.36 12.30
C VAL A 59 -9.48 3.99 12.58
N ILE A 60 -9.17 2.98 11.76
CA ILE A 60 -9.66 1.60 11.94
C ILE A 60 -8.50 0.63 11.67
N GLY A 61 -8.42 -0.44 12.47
CA GLY A 61 -7.43 -1.49 12.31
C GLY A 61 -6.24 -1.39 13.28
N PRO A 62 -5.28 -2.33 13.18
CA PRO A 62 -5.28 -3.46 12.25
C PRO A 62 -6.44 -4.44 12.53
N THR A 63 -7.14 -4.90 11.50
CA THR A 63 -8.26 -5.84 11.64
C THR A 63 -8.17 -6.94 10.60
N THR A 64 -8.22 -8.19 11.06
CA THR A 64 -8.18 -9.36 10.18
C THR A 64 -9.59 -9.76 9.77
N VAL A 65 -9.80 -9.91 8.47
CA VAL A 65 -11.06 -10.31 7.85
C VAL A 65 -10.84 -11.61 7.08
N SER A 66 -11.65 -12.63 7.37
CA SER A 66 -11.65 -13.88 6.62
C SER A 66 -12.59 -13.77 5.42
N VAL A 67 -12.08 -14.07 4.23
CA VAL A 67 -12.84 -14.06 2.98
C VAL A 67 -12.82 -15.47 2.39
N THR A 68 -14.01 -16.00 2.14
CA THR A 68 -14.19 -17.27 1.42
C THR A 68 -14.41 -16.98 -0.05
N HIS A 69 -13.40 -17.30 -0.86
CA HIS A 69 -13.47 -17.24 -2.31
C HIS A 69 -14.12 -18.54 -2.82
N GLY A 70 -15.33 -18.42 -3.39
CA GLY A 70 -16.04 -19.56 -3.97
C GLY A 70 -15.34 -20.13 -5.19
N THR A 71 -15.67 -21.38 -5.56
CA THR A 71 -15.16 -22.03 -6.76
C THR A 71 -15.36 -21.16 -8.01
N ILE A 72 -14.31 -20.96 -8.80
CA ILE A 72 -14.44 -20.38 -10.14
C ILE A 72 -14.83 -21.53 -11.08
N PRO A 73 -16.02 -21.48 -11.72
CA PRO A 73 -16.47 -22.57 -12.57
C PRO A 73 -15.64 -22.66 -13.85
N ALA A 74 -15.60 -23.87 -14.43
CA ALA A 74 -15.03 -24.09 -15.75
C ALA A 74 -15.74 -23.23 -16.80
N GLY A 75 -14.99 -22.69 -17.75
CA GLY A 75 -15.54 -22.07 -18.96
C GLY A 75 -15.93 -23.12 -19.98
N SER A 76 -16.91 -22.81 -20.84
CA SER A 76 -17.33 -23.70 -21.91
C SER A 76 -16.21 -23.82 -22.97
N PRO A 77 -15.64 -25.02 -23.20
CA PRO A 77 -14.58 -25.19 -24.18
C PRO A 77 -15.12 -24.88 -25.57
N SER A 78 -14.51 -23.94 -26.29
CA SER A 78 -14.80 -23.71 -27.70
C SER A 78 -13.51 -23.82 -28.50
N GLY A 79 -13.24 -24.95 -29.16
CA GLY A 79 -11.96 -25.25 -29.84
C GLY A 79 -10.91 -25.93 -28.95
N GLY A 80 -10.02 -26.72 -29.53
CA GLY A 80 -8.99 -27.47 -28.80
C GLY A 80 -7.61 -26.83 -28.92
N VAL A 81 -6.81 -26.87 -27.85
CA VAL A 81 -5.35 -26.70 -27.93
C VAL A 81 -4.76 -28.09 -27.78
N VAL A 82 -4.21 -28.63 -28.86
CA VAL A 82 -3.54 -29.93 -28.84
C VAL A 82 -2.05 -29.69 -28.57
N GLY A 83 -1.57 -30.14 -27.41
CA GLY A 83 -0.17 -30.57 -27.27
C GLY A 83 0.88 -29.60 -26.70
N LEU A 84 0.56 -28.60 -25.86
CA LEU A 84 1.60 -27.79 -25.17
C LEU A 84 1.19 -27.38 -23.74
N ASN A 85 2.18 -27.03 -22.90
CA ASN A 85 2.07 -26.45 -21.54
C ASN A 85 1.43 -25.04 -21.51
N ASN A 86 0.35 -24.84 -22.26
CA ASN A 86 -0.31 -23.55 -22.45
C ASN A 86 -1.71 -23.59 -21.85
N GLY A 87 -2.03 -22.63 -21.00
CA GLY A 87 -3.39 -22.40 -20.53
C GLY A 87 -4.24 -21.71 -21.58
N ARG A 88 -5.49 -22.18 -21.78
CA ARG A 88 -6.48 -21.50 -22.62
C ARG A 88 -7.57 -20.86 -21.77
N VAL A 89 -7.75 -19.56 -21.98
CA VAL A 89 -8.81 -18.78 -21.34
C VAL A 89 -10.09 -18.89 -22.15
N TYR A 90 -11.17 -19.35 -21.52
CA TYR A 90 -12.51 -19.47 -22.10
C TYR A 90 -13.50 -18.43 -21.56
N GLY A 91 -13.12 -17.68 -20.52
CA GLY A 91 -13.97 -16.67 -19.90
C GLY A 91 -13.30 -15.99 -18.72
N GLY A 92 -14.05 -15.07 -18.12
CA GLY A 92 -13.68 -14.36 -16.91
C GLY A 92 -14.74 -14.52 -15.84
N TYR A 93 -14.31 -14.68 -14.61
CA TYR A 93 -15.18 -14.68 -13.43
C TYR A 93 -14.88 -13.42 -12.62
N ALA A 94 -15.92 -12.78 -12.10
CA ALA A 94 -15.76 -11.61 -11.24
C ALA A 94 -16.75 -11.68 -10.07
N THR A 95 -16.29 -11.28 -8.89
CA THR A 95 -17.13 -11.11 -7.70
C THR A 95 -16.54 -10.04 -6.79
N SER A 96 -17.28 -9.62 -5.77
CA SER A 96 -16.81 -8.62 -4.80
C SER A 96 -17.09 -9.09 -3.38
N HIS A 97 -16.15 -8.81 -2.50
CA HIS A 97 -16.23 -9.14 -1.07
C HIS A 97 -16.10 -7.84 -0.27
N VAL A 98 -17.05 -7.59 0.64
CA VAL A 98 -16.93 -6.46 1.56
C VAL A 98 -15.95 -6.85 2.66
N LEU A 99 -14.83 -6.14 2.75
CA LEU A 99 -13.85 -6.34 3.83
C LEU A 99 -14.25 -5.59 5.10
N LEU A 100 -14.72 -4.36 4.92
CA LEU A 100 -15.11 -3.48 6.03
C LEU A 100 -16.23 -2.56 5.60
N THR A 101 -17.22 -2.37 6.48
CA THR A 101 -18.19 -1.27 6.37
C THR A 101 -17.85 -0.21 7.43
N HIS A 102 -17.88 1.07 7.06
CA HIS A 102 -17.51 2.19 7.91
C HIS A 102 -18.41 3.40 7.71
N SER A 103 -18.41 4.33 8.67
CA SER A 103 -19.23 5.55 8.66
C SER A 103 -18.38 6.83 8.67
N LEU A 104 -17.21 6.80 8.02
CA LEU A 104 -16.25 7.91 8.02
C LEU A 104 -16.75 9.17 7.28
N GLY A 105 -17.75 9.04 6.40
CA GLY A 105 -18.29 10.18 5.63
C GLY A 105 -17.40 10.62 4.45
N TYR A 106 -16.34 9.88 4.15
CA TYR A 106 -15.43 10.11 3.04
C TYR A 106 -14.83 8.77 2.55
N VAL A 107 -14.19 8.78 1.38
CA VAL A 107 -13.39 7.64 0.87
C VAL A 107 -12.00 7.70 1.53
N PRO A 108 -11.65 6.74 2.41
CA PRO A 108 -10.36 6.74 3.11
C PRO A 108 -9.25 6.12 2.28
N ASP A 109 -8.00 6.44 2.64
CA ASP A 109 -6.83 5.65 2.27
C ASP A 109 -6.71 4.43 3.20
N PHE A 110 -6.11 3.34 2.72
CA PHE A 110 -6.04 2.09 3.46
C PHE A 110 -4.87 1.21 3.01
N PHE A 111 -4.48 0.28 3.89
CA PHE A 111 -3.58 -0.82 3.58
C PHE A 111 -4.30 -2.15 3.72
N ILE A 112 -4.04 -3.09 2.81
CA ILE A 112 -4.47 -4.48 2.95
C ILE A 112 -3.27 -5.39 2.80
N LEU A 113 -3.20 -6.36 3.71
CA LEU A 113 -2.16 -7.39 3.73
C LEU A 113 -2.79 -8.78 3.59
N GLN A 114 -2.10 -9.68 2.89
CA GLN A 114 -2.36 -11.12 2.90
C GLN A 114 -1.16 -11.81 3.54
N GLY A 115 -1.30 -12.23 4.80
CA GLY A 115 -0.16 -12.60 5.63
C GLY A 115 0.75 -11.38 5.86
N LEU A 116 1.99 -11.45 5.40
CA LEU A 116 2.97 -10.36 5.49
C LEU A 116 3.11 -9.55 4.19
N ASN A 117 2.30 -9.82 3.17
CA ASN A 117 2.45 -9.24 1.85
C ASN A 117 1.42 -8.14 1.61
N THR A 118 1.85 -6.98 1.12
CA THR A 118 0.95 -5.92 0.67
C THR A 118 0.17 -6.36 -0.57
N VAL A 119 -1.16 -6.24 -0.50
CA VAL A 119 -2.08 -6.56 -1.59
C VAL A 119 -2.15 -5.36 -2.54
N HIS A 120 -1.38 -5.42 -3.62
CA HIS A 120 -1.40 -4.43 -4.70
C HIS A 120 -2.55 -4.72 -5.70
N PRO A 121 -2.91 -3.76 -6.58
CA PRO A 121 -3.91 -4.01 -7.62
C PRO A 121 -3.51 -5.19 -8.53
N GLY A 122 -4.42 -6.15 -8.67
CA GLY A 122 -4.19 -7.38 -9.44
C GLY A 122 -3.40 -8.46 -8.70
N TYR A 123 -3.27 -8.36 -7.37
CA TYR A 123 -2.54 -9.32 -6.55
C TYR A 123 -3.06 -10.75 -6.75
N PRO A 124 -2.24 -11.69 -7.25
CA PRO A 124 -2.63 -13.07 -7.43
C PRO A 124 -2.69 -13.81 -6.09
N ILE A 125 -3.82 -14.46 -5.82
CA ILE A 125 -4.08 -15.21 -4.57
C ILE A 125 -4.18 -16.72 -4.79
N GLN A 126 -4.30 -17.16 -6.03
CA GLN A 126 -4.29 -18.57 -6.41
C GLN A 126 -3.84 -18.71 -7.85
N PHE A 127 -3.01 -19.71 -8.12
CA PHE A 127 -2.56 -20.06 -9.46
C PHE A 127 -2.45 -21.59 -9.60
N ASP A 128 -2.95 -22.15 -10.69
CA ASP A 128 -2.82 -23.57 -11.03
C ASP A 128 -1.98 -23.70 -12.31
N SER A 129 -0.83 -24.35 -12.19
CA SER A 129 0.15 -24.51 -13.28
C SER A 129 -0.25 -25.55 -14.33
N ALA A 130 -1.24 -26.41 -14.07
CA ALA A 130 -1.65 -27.44 -15.01
C ALA A 130 -2.27 -26.84 -16.28
N ASP A 131 -3.00 -25.73 -16.14
CA ASP A 131 -3.75 -25.10 -17.24
C ASP A 131 -3.89 -23.58 -17.11
N GLY A 132 -3.21 -22.94 -16.14
CA GLY A 132 -3.12 -21.48 -16.08
C GLY A 132 -4.27 -20.76 -15.40
N ARG A 133 -5.16 -21.48 -14.72
CA ARG A 133 -6.22 -20.87 -13.91
C ARG A 133 -5.58 -20.00 -12.85
N SER A 134 -6.10 -18.79 -12.69
CA SER A 134 -5.65 -17.88 -11.65
C SER A 134 -6.81 -17.10 -11.06
N ARG A 135 -6.62 -16.70 -9.82
CA ARG A 135 -7.49 -15.76 -9.10
C ARG A 135 -6.64 -14.59 -8.65
N ASN A 136 -7.09 -13.39 -8.97
CA ASN A 136 -6.45 -12.14 -8.66
C ASN A 136 -7.43 -11.25 -7.91
N VAL A 137 -6.91 -10.36 -7.07
CA VAL A 137 -7.72 -9.42 -6.32
C VAL A 137 -7.20 -7.99 -6.44
N THR A 138 -8.11 -7.05 -6.40
CA THR A 138 -7.83 -5.62 -6.29
C THR A 138 -8.76 -5.06 -5.23
N ALA A 139 -8.22 -4.31 -4.30
CA ALA A 139 -9.05 -3.62 -3.32
C ALA A 139 -9.30 -2.17 -3.71
N TYR A 140 -10.44 -1.65 -3.32
CA TYR A 140 -10.77 -0.22 -3.44
C TYR A 140 -11.66 0.21 -2.28
N ALA A 141 -11.66 1.53 -2.01
CA ALA A 141 -12.50 2.14 -1.01
C ALA A 141 -13.66 2.91 -1.65
N THR A 142 -14.76 2.98 -0.93
CA THR A 142 -15.91 3.84 -1.20
C THR A 142 -16.17 4.72 0.04
N ALA A 143 -17.21 5.56 0.00
CA ALA A 143 -17.55 6.39 1.15
C ALA A 143 -18.02 5.59 2.39
N SER A 144 -18.39 4.32 2.21
CA SER A 144 -18.94 3.47 3.27
C SER A 144 -18.32 2.09 3.40
N GLN A 145 -17.47 1.66 2.45
CA GLN A 145 -16.96 0.30 2.41
C GLN A 145 -15.54 0.22 1.86
N ILE A 146 -14.75 -0.71 2.39
CA ILE A 146 -13.57 -1.25 1.73
C ILE A 146 -13.95 -2.58 1.08
N ILE A 147 -13.72 -2.68 -0.22
CA ILE A 147 -14.17 -3.80 -1.05
C ILE A 147 -12.96 -4.47 -1.68
N LEU A 148 -12.95 -5.80 -1.64
CA LEU A 148 -12.03 -6.64 -2.39
C LEU A 148 -12.74 -7.15 -3.65
N TYR A 149 -12.36 -6.60 -4.80
CA TYR A 149 -12.80 -7.10 -6.09
C TYR A 149 -11.94 -8.30 -6.48
N GLU A 150 -12.58 -9.40 -6.85
CA GLU A 150 -11.95 -10.62 -7.31
C GLU A 150 -12.17 -10.78 -8.81
N TYR A 151 -11.10 -11.11 -9.53
CA TYR A 151 -11.14 -11.52 -10.93
C TYR A 151 -10.44 -12.87 -11.11
N GLY A 152 -11.11 -13.79 -11.80
CA GLY A 152 -10.64 -15.14 -12.08
C GLY A 152 -10.59 -15.45 -13.57
N ILE A 153 -9.57 -16.22 -13.97
CA ILE A 153 -9.46 -16.77 -15.32
C ILE A 153 -10.18 -18.13 -15.36
N GLN A 154 -11.14 -18.27 -16.27
CA GLN A 154 -11.83 -19.55 -16.49
C GLN A 154 -11.14 -20.35 -17.59
N THR A 155 -10.75 -21.59 -17.28
CA THR A 155 -10.22 -22.57 -18.24
C THR A 155 -11.22 -23.71 -18.42
N SER A 156 -10.82 -24.82 -19.06
CA SER A 156 -11.68 -26.00 -19.22
C SER A 156 -11.99 -26.72 -17.91
N ASN A 157 -11.31 -26.36 -16.82
CA ASN A 157 -11.51 -26.93 -15.49
C ASN A 157 -11.95 -25.85 -14.49
N ALA A 158 -12.60 -26.25 -13.41
CA ALA A 158 -12.94 -25.34 -12.32
C ALA A 158 -11.72 -25.06 -11.44
N LEU A 159 -11.58 -23.85 -10.90
CA LEU A 159 -10.57 -23.54 -9.87
C LEU A 159 -11.23 -23.65 -8.49
N ALA A 160 -10.68 -24.50 -7.63
CA ALA A 160 -11.24 -24.77 -6.31
C ALA A 160 -11.35 -23.48 -5.47
N GLY A 161 -12.44 -23.38 -4.70
CA GLY A 161 -12.59 -22.34 -3.69
C GLY A 161 -11.51 -22.43 -2.60
N LEU A 162 -11.26 -21.31 -1.93
CA LEU A 162 -10.31 -21.20 -0.82
C LEU A 162 -10.72 -20.08 0.13
N SER A 163 -10.24 -20.13 1.37
CA SER A 163 -10.42 -19.06 2.34
C SER A 163 -9.08 -18.40 2.69
N LEU A 164 -9.04 -17.08 2.69
CA LEU A 164 -7.86 -16.29 3.05
C LEU A 164 -8.21 -15.23 4.09
N ASN A 165 -7.23 -14.93 4.93
CA ASN A 165 -7.30 -13.82 5.86
C ASN A 165 -6.59 -12.60 5.26
N TYR A 166 -7.27 -11.46 5.35
CA TYR A 166 -6.75 -10.15 4.95
C TYR A 166 -6.66 -9.24 6.18
N THR A 167 -5.51 -8.63 6.43
CA THR A 167 -5.34 -7.63 7.50
C THR A 167 -5.51 -6.24 6.90
N LEU A 168 -6.50 -5.50 7.38
CA LEU A 168 -6.85 -4.15 6.94
C LEU A 168 -6.40 -3.10 7.95
N LEU A 169 -5.90 -1.98 7.45
CA LEU A 169 -5.67 -0.75 8.20
C LEU A 169 -6.26 0.42 7.41
N VAL A 170 -7.03 1.28 8.05
CA VAL A 170 -7.70 2.43 7.41
C VAL A 170 -7.17 3.71 8.02
N LEU A 171 -6.76 4.64 7.16
CA LEU A 171 -6.23 5.93 7.53
C LEU A 171 -7.34 6.97 7.62
N LYS A 172 -7.16 7.88 8.56
CA LYS A 172 -7.99 9.07 8.64
C LYS A 172 -7.59 10.04 7.54
N ARG A 173 -8.57 10.72 6.94
CA ARG A 173 -8.26 11.89 6.13
C ARG A 173 -7.68 12.96 7.07
N PRO A 174 -6.54 13.59 6.73
CA PRO A 174 -6.01 14.70 7.51
C PRO A 174 -7.11 15.73 7.75
N PRO A 175 -7.33 16.15 9.00
CA PRO A 175 -8.24 17.25 9.23
C PRO A 175 -7.72 18.47 8.45
N ALA A 176 -8.64 19.24 7.87
CA ALA A 176 -8.28 20.57 7.41
C ALA A 176 -7.67 21.33 8.60
N PRO A 177 -6.58 22.09 8.40
CA PRO A 177 -6.02 22.88 9.48
C PRO A 177 -7.13 23.75 10.09
N SER A 178 -7.37 23.62 11.39
CA SER A 178 -8.41 24.37 12.10
C SER A 178 -7.83 25.10 13.30
N GLY A 179 -8.30 26.33 13.52
CA GLY A 179 -7.81 27.19 14.60
C GLY A 179 -6.42 27.76 14.37
N ASP A 180 -5.94 28.51 15.36
CA ASP A 180 -4.68 29.25 15.31
C ASP A 180 -3.57 28.61 16.17
N ILE A 181 -3.87 27.49 16.83
CA ILE A 181 -2.94 26.87 17.77
C ILE A 181 -1.94 26.00 17.01
N LEU A 182 -0.68 26.45 16.99
CA LEU A 182 0.43 25.74 16.36
C LEU A 182 1.04 24.67 17.25
N MET A 183 1.00 24.89 18.57
CA MET A 183 1.35 23.93 19.61
C MET A 183 0.53 24.22 20.85
N ASP A 184 -0.07 23.19 21.42
CA ASP A 184 -0.76 23.21 22.70
C ASP A 184 -0.24 22.09 23.58
N PHE A 185 -0.14 22.34 24.87
CA PHE A 185 0.09 21.31 25.87
C PHE A 185 -0.88 21.52 27.01
N ASP A 186 -1.80 20.58 27.17
CA ASP A 186 -2.72 20.55 28.30
C ASP A 186 -2.05 19.83 29.48
N PRO A 187 -1.62 20.53 30.53
CA PRO A 187 -0.94 19.90 31.67
C PRO A 187 -1.86 19.01 32.51
N ALA A 188 -3.19 19.17 32.40
CA ALA A 188 -4.13 18.34 33.16
C ALA A 188 -4.31 16.96 32.52
N THR A 189 -4.29 16.87 31.19
CA THR A 189 -4.43 15.62 30.43
C THR A 189 -3.11 15.06 29.90
N GLY A 190 -2.06 15.88 29.87
CA GLY A 190 -0.78 15.55 29.25
C GLY A 190 -0.81 15.52 27.72
N ILE A 191 -1.90 15.98 27.10
CA ILE A 191 -2.09 15.91 25.64
C ILE A 191 -1.33 17.06 24.97
N VAL A 192 -0.51 16.69 23.98
CA VAL A 192 0.17 17.63 23.09
C VAL A 192 -0.59 17.68 21.77
N LYS A 193 -0.96 18.88 21.32
CA LYS A 193 -1.52 19.12 19.99
C LYS A 193 -0.58 19.99 19.17
N MET A 194 -0.43 19.69 17.89
CA MET A 194 0.47 20.43 17.00
C MET A 194 -0.15 20.64 15.63
N GLY A 195 0.26 21.74 14.97
CA GLY A 195 -0.04 22.01 13.57
C GLY A 195 -1.52 22.22 13.30
N ARG A 196 -2.21 23.02 14.13
CA ARG A 196 -3.65 23.32 13.97
C ARG A 196 -4.52 22.06 14.03
N ASP A 197 -4.35 21.30 15.11
CA ASP A 197 -5.04 20.04 15.43
C ASP A 197 -4.79 18.87 14.46
N LYS A 198 -3.80 19.00 13.55
CA LYS A 198 -3.36 17.91 12.68
C LYS A 198 -2.78 16.74 13.46
N PHE A 199 -2.00 17.05 14.50
CA PHE A 199 -1.48 16.07 15.43
C PHE A 199 -2.05 16.30 16.83
N SER A 200 -2.30 15.18 17.51
CA SER A 200 -2.70 15.09 18.91
C SER A 200 -2.15 13.79 19.49
N SER A 201 -1.42 13.86 20.60
CA SER A 201 -0.65 12.75 21.16
C SER A 201 -1.49 11.59 21.71
N ASP A 202 -2.80 11.80 21.88
CA ASP A 202 -3.78 10.79 22.31
C ASP A 202 -4.38 9.98 21.14
N ARG A 203 -4.01 10.30 19.89
CA ARG A 203 -4.46 9.56 18.71
C ARG A 203 -3.41 8.54 18.27
N ARG A 204 -3.84 7.68 17.35
CA ARG A 204 -3.10 6.52 16.86
C ARG A 204 -2.50 6.84 15.50
N TYR A 205 -1.18 6.76 15.35
CA TYR A 205 -0.47 7.04 14.09
C TYR A 205 0.42 5.88 13.69
N LEU A 206 0.67 5.74 12.40
CA LEU A 206 1.72 4.83 11.93
C LEU A 206 3.08 5.24 12.48
N GLN A 207 3.85 4.27 12.96
CA GLN A 207 5.18 4.49 13.53
C GLN A 207 6.25 3.91 12.61
N ILE A 208 7.30 4.66 12.33
CA ILE A 208 8.47 4.10 11.63
C ILE A 208 9.22 3.21 12.63
N VAL A 209 9.37 1.94 12.31
CA VAL A 209 10.08 0.97 13.14
C VAL A 209 11.18 0.27 12.33
N ALA A 210 12.33 0.05 12.98
CA ALA A 210 13.36 -0.77 12.40
C ALA A 210 12.95 -2.24 12.51
N GLY A 211 12.74 -2.91 11.37
CA GLY A 211 12.50 -4.35 11.31
C GLY A 211 11.02 -4.74 11.12
N GLY A 212 10.76 -5.31 9.95
CA GLY A 212 9.83 -6.40 9.70
C GLY A 212 8.33 -6.13 9.83
N SER A 213 7.87 -4.89 9.95
CA SER A 213 6.43 -4.66 9.85
C SER A 213 5.94 -5.00 8.43
N PRO A 214 4.81 -5.72 8.28
CA PRO A 214 4.26 -6.06 6.98
C PRO A 214 3.59 -4.86 6.29
N PHE A 215 3.42 -3.74 6.99
CA PHE A 215 3.06 -2.48 6.37
C PHE A 215 4.32 -1.74 5.95
N SER A 216 4.34 -1.25 4.72
CA SER A 216 5.35 -0.30 4.29
C SER A 216 4.82 0.71 3.30
N LEU A 217 5.53 1.82 3.23
CA LEU A 217 5.34 2.85 2.23
C LEU A 217 6.40 2.66 1.14
N PRO A 218 6.01 2.26 -0.08
CA PRO A 218 6.95 2.13 -1.19
C PRO A 218 7.45 3.51 -1.60
N LEU A 219 8.77 3.67 -1.74
CA LEU A 219 9.37 4.93 -2.19
C LEU A 219 9.44 5.03 -3.73
N ASP A 220 9.32 3.89 -4.42
CA ASP A 220 9.26 3.79 -5.88
C ASP A 220 8.61 2.44 -6.24
N ARG A 221 8.69 2.00 -7.51
CA ARG A 221 8.02 0.81 -8.04
C ARG A 221 8.32 -0.46 -7.23
N THR A 222 7.26 -1.13 -6.80
CA THR A 222 7.30 -2.43 -6.11
C THR A 222 6.68 -3.57 -6.92
N VAL A 223 6.11 -3.27 -8.09
CA VAL A 223 5.52 -4.24 -9.02
C VAL A 223 6.11 -3.99 -10.40
N ASP A 224 6.50 -5.07 -11.07
CA ASP A 224 6.99 -5.06 -12.45
C ASP A 224 6.50 -6.33 -13.17
N LEU A 225 6.74 -6.42 -14.47
CA LEU A 225 6.45 -7.59 -15.28
C LEU A 225 7.71 -8.43 -15.50
N ALA A 226 7.64 -9.70 -15.12
CA ALA A 226 8.59 -10.74 -15.49
C ALA A 226 8.07 -11.49 -16.72
N ASN A 227 8.44 -11.03 -17.92
CA ASN A 227 8.08 -11.65 -19.20
C ASN A 227 6.56 -11.94 -19.34
N GLY A 228 5.74 -10.94 -19.02
CA GLY A 228 4.28 -11.00 -19.10
C GLY A 228 3.58 -11.55 -17.85
N ALA A 229 4.33 -12.05 -16.85
CA ALA A 229 3.81 -12.42 -15.53
C ALA A 229 4.09 -11.33 -14.49
N PRO A 230 3.19 -11.07 -13.52
CA PRO A 230 3.44 -10.08 -12.47
C PRO A 230 4.51 -10.57 -11.48
N ARG A 231 5.47 -9.70 -11.18
CA ARG A 231 6.40 -9.82 -10.06
C ARG A 231 6.15 -8.69 -9.08
N SER A 232 6.17 -8.99 -7.79
CA SER A 232 6.09 -7.97 -6.74
C SER A 232 7.19 -8.14 -5.71
N VAL A 233 7.59 -7.04 -5.07
CA VAL A 233 8.55 -7.05 -3.98
C VAL A 233 7.85 -6.64 -2.69
N SER A 234 7.99 -7.48 -1.69
CA SER A 234 7.40 -7.28 -0.37
C SER A 234 8.18 -6.20 0.42
N PRO A 235 7.55 -5.63 1.47
CA PRO A 235 8.18 -4.64 2.36
C PRO A 235 9.55 -5.02 2.93
N ASP A 236 9.83 -6.31 3.08
CA ASP A 236 11.08 -6.89 3.59
C ASP A 236 12.13 -7.14 2.48
N GLY A 237 11.83 -6.76 1.23
CA GLY A 237 12.66 -7.01 0.06
C GLY A 237 12.47 -8.40 -0.55
N THR A 238 11.57 -9.24 0.00
CA THR A 238 11.30 -10.57 -0.55
C THR A 238 10.66 -10.43 -1.93
N ILE A 239 11.29 -11.03 -2.95
CA ILE A 239 10.74 -11.10 -4.31
C ILE A 239 9.68 -12.20 -4.36
N ARG A 240 8.53 -11.87 -4.94
CA ARG A 240 7.40 -12.78 -5.12
C ARG A 240 7.08 -12.94 -6.61
N ASP A 241 7.33 -14.14 -7.10
CA ASP A 241 6.93 -14.60 -8.44
C ASP A 241 5.74 -15.56 -8.27
N VAL A 242 4.52 -15.02 -8.41
CA VAL A 242 3.32 -15.81 -8.13
C VAL A 242 2.92 -16.71 -9.30
N VAL A 243 3.25 -16.31 -10.52
CA VAL A 243 3.16 -17.15 -11.70
C VAL A 243 4.56 -17.73 -11.96
N PRO A 244 4.72 -19.07 -12.05
CA PRO A 244 6.01 -19.67 -12.34
C PRO A 244 6.59 -19.13 -13.65
N ALA A 245 7.89 -18.83 -13.67
CA ALA A 245 8.60 -18.34 -14.86
C ALA A 245 8.52 -19.27 -16.09
N THR A 246 8.12 -20.53 -15.90
CA THR A 246 7.94 -21.52 -16.97
C THR A 246 6.57 -21.44 -17.66
N PHE A 247 5.61 -20.72 -17.08
CA PHE A 247 4.21 -20.72 -17.53
C PHE A 247 3.95 -19.79 -18.72
N ARG A 248 2.98 -20.16 -19.57
CA ARG A 248 2.59 -19.42 -20.78
C ARG A 248 1.06 -19.33 -20.90
N VAL A 249 0.55 -18.13 -21.21
CA VAL A 249 -0.88 -17.89 -21.51
C VAL A 249 -1.04 -17.57 -22.99
N ALA A 250 -2.00 -18.21 -23.65
CA ALA A 250 -2.45 -17.83 -24.98
C ALA A 250 -3.89 -17.30 -24.92
N TYR A 251 -4.11 -16.10 -25.47
CA TYR A 251 -5.45 -15.53 -25.64
C TYR A 251 -5.93 -15.75 -27.09
N GLY A 252 -7.00 -16.51 -27.29
CA GLY A 252 -7.69 -16.62 -28.58
C GLY A 252 -7.64 -17.99 -29.29
N PHE A 253 -8.20 -18.02 -30.51
CA PHE A 253 -8.28 -19.20 -31.39
C PHE A 253 -7.13 -19.19 -32.40
N GLY A 254 -6.35 -20.28 -32.47
CA GLY A 254 -5.51 -20.59 -33.64
C GLY A 254 -4.33 -19.65 -33.95
N GLY A 255 -4.05 -18.64 -33.11
CA GLY A 255 -2.85 -17.82 -33.26
C GLY A 255 -1.59 -18.62 -32.86
N PRO A 256 -0.45 -18.45 -33.57
CA PRO A 256 0.80 -19.07 -33.14
C PRO A 256 1.17 -18.54 -31.75
N ASN A 257 1.97 -19.32 -31.02
CA ASN A 257 2.55 -18.93 -29.73
C ASN A 257 3.35 -17.63 -29.92
N PHE A 258 2.74 -16.47 -29.67
CA PHE A 258 3.45 -15.21 -29.67
C PHE A 258 4.00 -14.95 -28.27
N GLY A 259 5.32 -14.99 -28.12
CA GLY A 259 6.00 -14.56 -26.91
C GLY A 259 7.25 -15.39 -26.57
N PRO A 260 8.37 -14.76 -26.18
CA PRO A 260 9.49 -15.45 -25.54
C PRO A 260 9.03 -16.25 -24.32
N ASN A 261 9.78 -17.30 -23.95
CA ASN A 261 9.58 -18.01 -22.69
C ASN A 261 9.59 -17.01 -21.52
N GLY A 262 8.79 -17.26 -20.48
CA GLY A 262 8.74 -16.56 -19.18
C GLY A 262 10.07 -16.41 -18.42
N ASN A 263 11.22 -16.73 -19.02
CA ASN A 263 12.52 -16.60 -18.40
C ASN A 263 12.84 -15.13 -18.19
N TYR A 264 12.82 -14.73 -16.93
CA TYR A 264 13.23 -13.42 -16.49
C TYR A 264 14.74 -13.24 -16.70
N ASN A 265 15.11 -12.32 -17.59
CA ASN A 265 16.49 -11.85 -17.80
C ASN A 265 16.70 -10.42 -17.26
N GLY A 266 15.73 -9.87 -16.52
CA GLY A 266 15.79 -8.51 -15.97
C GLY A 266 16.54 -8.42 -14.63
N SER A 267 16.59 -7.22 -14.05
CA SER A 267 17.25 -6.96 -12.76
C SER A 267 16.40 -6.19 -11.73
N PHE A 268 15.08 -6.08 -11.94
CA PHE A 268 14.14 -5.58 -10.94
C PHE A 268 14.22 -6.36 -9.62
N THR A 269 14.66 -5.64 -8.59
CA THR A 269 14.74 -6.07 -7.18
C THR A 269 13.75 -5.33 -6.28
N GLY A 270 12.90 -4.47 -6.87
CA GLY A 270 12.02 -3.57 -6.11
C GLY A 270 12.75 -2.37 -5.52
N ALA A 271 11.98 -1.33 -5.27
CA ALA A 271 12.44 -0.14 -4.58
C ALA A 271 12.56 -0.34 -3.07
N PRO A 272 13.37 0.48 -2.37
CA PRO A 272 13.33 0.56 -0.92
C PRO A 272 11.91 0.92 -0.44
N THR A 273 11.55 0.39 0.72
CA THR A 273 10.28 0.73 1.38
C THR A 273 10.55 1.19 2.81
N ILE A 274 9.75 2.13 3.31
CA ILE A 274 9.79 2.52 4.72
C ILE A 274 8.85 1.58 5.47
N GLN A 275 9.40 0.76 6.35
CA GLN A 275 8.59 -0.12 7.21
C GLN A 275 7.92 0.71 8.30
N VAL A 276 6.61 0.50 8.43
CA VAL A 276 5.77 1.23 9.38
C VAL A 276 4.95 0.25 10.20
N GLN A 277 4.82 0.47 11.49
CA GLN A 277 3.99 -0.33 12.37
C GLN A 277 2.68 0.40 12.68
N ALA A 278 1.59 -0.37 12.72
CA ALA A 278 0.32 0.12 13.25
C ALA A 278 0.42 0.25 14.79
N PRO A 279 -0.13 1.33 15.36
CA PRO A 279 -0.10 1.61 16.80
C PRO A 279 -0.92 0.62 17.63
#